data_AF-A0A426WBD1-F1
#
_entry.id   AF-A0A426WBD1-F1
#
_cell.length_a   1.000
_cell.length_b   1.000
_cell.length_c   1.000
_cell.angle_alpha   90.00
_cell.angle_beta   90.00
_cell.angle_gamma   90.00
#
_symmetry.space_group_name_H-M   'P 1'
#
loop_
_entity.id
_entity.type
_entity.pdbx_description
1 polymer ?
#
loop_
_entity_poly.entity_id
_entity_poly.type
_entity_poly.pdbx_seq_one_letter_code
_entity_poly.pdbx_strand_id
1 'polypeptide(L)'
;MILTPRTICDGSFQDQHRHSARLLTSAVTVALLIFWLVVFSPSSAAQTAEKTPGDVYHQVQLLTEAVRQLRRENNITTPWPYVDVKAVRAPRHVFQKALEILGKISRYRANIAKTGAITVPRFPGRDITPNEVFSTVVRLRQELTLLLKDKTQEKQGKQHLTNKTPSHVYSALSEISIALEETLGLRSITPSEVYTRSLQVVELALFLRRSQGLPMEVAKPPRGQGKMPNHALKSVNDLQARIQHAERNLWMKPLTLTQQPRRVIAPSDVFDAMGVTMAELQRIQFRLGLERQFPDPEPHEGKTPDDVIQNTRWAAVLLPEFNLGRPLQQYDRSALQKSSNQVFSVSEHILGRLMQYRRLRGIQTPPLKARMIPGLKPQHVYGKALEIMEKVDVLRQRQNLGPMAVPRYPLRTITPSEVFELALRLDNELALIHRQGDSEAKLWVTSTQVREYEDKRPSDVFLLMQRISNLLDTILGLEGFTPNDVYREVLVTKQDVQLIARALGETIPPETWSAPDLKSGTEPRAVLDKAKEVVDLIAMAKRRAGMFGGRNIAVPTGETVTPSDVFNQVRLIDTELTEFKVFLGISVIPDRIQAQKGKVPAHVLQVLEGISAALRSLLHMESEKA
;
A
#
# COMPACT_ATOMS: atom_id res chain seq x y z
N MET A 1 -17.51 -88.67 -28.12
CA MET A 1 -17.11 -89.28 -26.82
C MET A 1 -16.73 -88.11 -25.92
N ILE A 2 -17.42 -87.71 -24.85
CA ILE A 2 -18.24 -88.42 -23.84
C ILE A 2 -19.36 -87.47 -23.32
N LEU A 3 -20.53 -88.07 -23.15
CA LEU A 3 -21.77 -87.81 -22.38
C LEU A 3 -21.97 -86.54 -21.49
N THR A 4 -23.09 -85.86 -21.77
CA THR A 4 -24.19 -85.24 -20.94
C THR A 4 -24.17 -85.37 -19.39
N PRO A 5 -24.81 -84.46 -18.57
CA PRO A 5 -26.25 -84.12 -18.72
C PRO A 5 -26.79 -82.73 -18.34
N ARG A 6 -28.06 -82.58 -18.75
CA ARG A 6 -29.06 -81.53 -18.49
C ARG A 6 -29.32 -81.28 -17.00
N THR A 7 -29.76 -80.04 -16.70
CA THR A 7 -30.88 -79.81 -15.77
C THR A 7 -31.74 -78.62 -16.23
N ILE A 8 -33.03 -78.88 -16.26
CA ILE A 8 -34.18 -77.99 -16.45
C ILE A 8 -34.62 -77.48 -15.07
N CYS A 9 -35.23 -76.29 -15.01
CA CYS A 9 -36.27 -75.80 -14.07
C CYS A 9 -36.04 -74.28 -13.84
N ASP A 10 -36.92 -73.43 -14.38
CA ASP A 10 -38.17 -72.93 -13.79
C ASP A 10 -37.95 -71.80 -12.78
N GLY A 11 -38.71 -70.71 -12.92
CA GLY A 11 -38.72 -69.64 -11.92
C GLY A 11 -38.97 -68.24 -12.44
N SER A 12 -40.03 -68.05 -13.20
CA SER A 12 -40.68 -66.75 -13.40
C SER A 12 -41.15 -66.19 -12.05
N PHE A 13 -40.44 -65.28 -11.39
CA PHE A 13 -41.01 -64.42 -10.32
C PHE A 13 -40.01 -63.35 -9.83
N GLN A 14 -39.55 -62.41 -10.68
CA GLN A 14 -38.69 -61.33 -10.17
C GLN A 14 -38.61 -60.03 -10.98
N ASP A 15 -39.70 -59.54 -11.56
CA ASP A 15 -39.65 -58.28 -12.35
C ASP A 15 -40.49 -57.10 -11.86
N GLN A 16 -41.16 -57.18 -10.69
CA GLN A 16 -41.93 -56.04 -10.16
C GLN A 16 -41.27 -55.24 -9.01
N HIS A 17 -40.14 -55.70 -8.44
CA HIS A 17 -39.41 -54.93 -7.41
C HIS A 17 -38.15 -54.21 -7.90
N ARG A 18 -37.76 -54.37 -9.17
CA ARG A 18 -36.55 -53.71 -9.74
C ARG A 18 -36.78 -52.28 -10.26
N HIS A 19 -38.03 -51.87 -10.48
CA HIS A 19 -38.34 -50.50 -10.94
C HIS A 19 -38.39 -49.47 -9.80
N SER A 20 -38.84 -49.85 -8.60
CA SER A 20 -38.91 -48.96 -7.44
C SER A 20 -37.53 -48.65 -6.83
N ALA A 21 -36.63 -49.63 -6.82
CA ALA A 21 -35.27 -49.46 -6.28
C ALA A 21 -34.38 -48.56 -7.14
N ARG A 22 -34.57 -48.54 -8.47
CA ARG A 22 -33.80 -47.68 -9.40
C ARG A 22 -34.20 -46.20 -9.33
N LEU A 23 -35.45 -45.89 -8.99
CA LEU A 23 -35.93 -44.52 -8.83
C LEU A 23 -35.43 -43.87 -7.53
N LEU A 24 -35.36 -44.63 -6.43
CA LEU A 24 -34.84 -44.15 -5.14
C LEU A 24 -33.32 -43.88 -5.19
N THR A 25 -32.54 -44.75 -5.86
CA THR A 25 -31.09 -44.51 -6.02
C THR A 25 -30.81 -43.27 -6.86
N SER A 26 -31.63 -42.99 -7.89
CA SER A 26 -31.50 -41.81 -8.76
C SER A 26 -31.70 -40.50 -7.98
N ALA A 27 -32.74 -40.41 -7.17
CA ALA A 27 -33.04 -39.20 -6.39
C ALA A 27 -31.95 -38.89 -5.36
N VAL A 28 -31.42 -39.92 -4.68
CA VAL A 28 -30.33 -39.75 -3.71
C VAL A 28 -29.03 -39.33 -4.39
N THR A 29 -28.69 -39.89 -5.55
CA THR A 29 -27.50 -39.46 -6.31
C THR A 29 -27.64 -38.04 -6.83
N VAL A 30 -28.81 -37.63 -7.31
CA VAL A 30 -29.04 -36.25 -7.77
C VAL A 30 -28.97 -35.27 -6.60
N ALA A 31 -29.54 -35.61 -5.44
CA ALA A 31 -29.45 -34.79 -4.23
C ALA A 31 -28.00 -34.66 -3.71
N LEU A 32 -27.22 -35.75 -3.71
CA LEU A 32 -25.80 -35.73 -3.35
C LEU A 32 -24.95 -34.93 -4.34
N LEU A 33 -25.27 -34.98 -5.63
CA LEU A 33 -24.55 -34.26 -6.68
C LEU A 33 -24.90 -32.77 -6.68
N ILE A 34 -26.17 -32.41 -6.41
CA ILE A 34 -26.58 -31.02 -6.14
C ILE A 34 -25.94 -30.51 -4.85
N PHE A 35 -25.91 -31.32 -3.79
CA PHE A 35 -25.22 -30.95 -2.54
C PHE A 35 -23.71 -30.77 -2.77
N TRP A 36 -23.06 -31.65 -3.53
CA TRP A 36 -21.66 -31.49 -3.92
C TRP A 36 -21.45 -30.26 -4.81
N LEU A 37 -22.33 -29.99 -5.78
CA LEU A 37 -22.25 -28.79 -6.61
C LEU A 37 -22.47 -27.52 -5.79
N VAL A 38 -23.32 -27.54 -4.76
CA VAL A 38 -23.56 -26.37 -3.89
C VAL A 38 -22.44 -26.18 -2.87
N VAL A 39 -21.90 -27.26 -2.30
CA VAL A 39 -20.81 -27.20 -1.30
C VAL A 39 -19.44 -26.99 -1.95
N PHE A 40 -19.22 -27.50 -3.16
CA PHE A 40 -17.97 -27.37 -3.93
C PHE A 40 -18.07 -26.44 -5.12
N SER A 41 -19.16 -25.68 -5.27
CA SER A 41 -19.10 -24.48 -6.11
C SER A 41 -17.92 -23.69 -5.58
N PRO A 42 -16.83 -23.52 -6.37
CA PRO A 42 -15.68 -22.75 -5.92
C PRO A 42 -16.29 -21.43 -5.50
N SER A 43 -16.25 -21.14 -4.20
CA SER A 43 -16.75 -19.88 -3.70
C SER A 43 -15.94 -18.87 -4.47
N SER A 44 -16.57 -18.24 -5.46
CA SER A 44 -15.99 -17.19 -6.27
C SER A 44 -15.79 -16.05 -5.30
N ALA A 45 -14.71 -16.16 -4.51
CA ALA A 45 -14.35 -15.19 -3.51
C ALA A 45 -14.28 -13.90 -4.30
N ALA A 46 -15.18 -12.97 -3.98
CA ALA A 46 -15.32 -11.74 -4.73
C ALA A 46 -13.95 -11.05 -4.75
N GLN A 47 -13.23 -11.23 -5.85
CA GLN A 47 -11.99 -10.52 -6.07
C GLN A 47 -12.43 -9.11 -6.42
N THR A 48 -12.14 -8.18 -5.53
CA THR A 48 -12.33 -6.76 -5.82
C THR A 48 -11.69 -6.46 -7.16
N ALA A 49 -12.45 -5.85 -8.05
CA ALA A 49 -12.00 -5.56 -9.41
C ALA A 49 -10.61 -4.91 -9.37
N GLU A 50 -9.64 -5.58 -10.00
CA GLU A 50 -8.29 -5.04 -10.13
C GLU A 50 -8.38 -3.65 -10.77
N LYS A 51 -7.59 -2.71 -10.24
CA LYS A 51 -7.54 -1.38 -10.84
C LYS A 51 -7.02 -1.48 -12.27
N THR A 52 -7.62 -0.69 -13.14
CA THR A 52 -7.22 -0.55 -14.53
C THR A 52 -6.38 0.72 -14.72
N PRO A 53 -5.65 0.87 -15.83
CA PRO A 53 -5.02 2.14 -16.15
C PRO A 53 -6.01 3.31 -16.25
N GLY A 54 -7.30 3.05 -16.54
CA GLY A 54 -8.37 4.06 -16.52
C GLY A 54 -8.61 4.63 -15.12
N ASP A 55 -8.69 3.75 -14.11
CA ASP A 55 -8.82 4.15 -12.70
C ASP A 55 -7.64 5.00 -12.24
N VAL A 56 -6.43 4.60 -12.63
CA VAL A 56 -5.21 5.36 -12.31
C VAL A 56 -5.25 6.72 -13.01
N TYR A 57 -5.60 6.76 -14.30
CA TYR A 57 -5.68 8.00 -15.07
C TYR A 57 -6.68 9.00 -14.46
N HIS A 58 -7.82 8.52 -13.97
CA HIS A 58 -8.77 9.36 -13.24
C HIS A 58 -8.15 10.00 -11.98
N GLN A 59 -7.39 9.24 -11.19
CA GLN A 59 -6.65 9.82 -10.05
C GLN A 59 -5.58 10.82 -10.48
N VAL A 60 -4.96 10.61 -11.64
CA VAL A 60 -4.00 11.56 -12.22
C VAL A 60 -4.70 12.87 -12.61
N GLN A 61 -5.92 12.83 -13.15
CA GLN A 61 -6.69 14.06 -13.44
C GLN A 61 -6.98 14.86 -12.15
N LEU A 62 -7.39 14.18 -11.08
CA LEU A 62 -7.60 14.82 -9.78
C LEU A 62 -6.29 15.41 -9.22
N LEU A 63 -5.16 14.73 -9.43
CA LEU A 63 -3.85 15.26 -9.09
C LEU A 63 -3.49 16.49 -9.94
N THR A 64 -3.80 16.48 -11.24
CA THR A 64 -3.60 17.63 -12.14
C THR A 64 -4.32 18.87 -11.63
N GLU A 65 -5.58 18.77 -11.23
CA GLU A 65 -6.31 19.93 -10.71
C GLU A 65 -5.71 20.47 -9.41
N ALA A 66 -5.30 19.58 -8.49
CA ALA A 66 -4.60 19.97 -7.28
C ALA A 66 -3.26 20.69 -7.59
N VAL A 67 -2.51 20.27 -8.62
CA VAL A 67 -1.27 20.96 -9.04
C VAL A 67 -1.57 22.31 -9.69
N ARG A 68 -2.64 22.42 -10.49
CA ARG A 68 -3.07 23.71 -11.05
C ARG A 68 -3.47 24.68 -9.94
N GLN A 69 -4.17 24.19 -8.92
CA GLN A 69 -4.47 25.00 -7.75
C GLN A 69 -3.20 25.46 -7.04
N LEU A 70 -2.25 24.56 -6.77
CA LEU A 70 -0.97 24.93 -6.17
C LEU A 70 -0.25 26.01 -7.01
N ARG A 71 -0.23 25.87 -8.34
CA ARG A 71 0.36 26.87 -9.25
C ARG A 71 -0.32 28.23 -9.13
N ARG A 72 -1.66 28.27 -9.10
CA ARG A 72 -2.42 29.52 -8.88
C ARG A 72 -2.08 30.17 -7.54
N GLU A 73 -2.01 29.39 -6.46
CA GLU A 73 -1.65 29.87 -5.11
C GLU A 73 -0.20 30.41 -5.05
N ASN A 74 0.67 30.01 -5.99
CA ASN A 74 2.05 30.48 -6.13
C ASN A 74 2.22 31.50 -7.29
N ASN A 75 1.13 32.05 -7.85
CA ASN A 75 1.14 33.02 -8.96
C ASN A 75 1.89 32.54 -10.22
N ILE A 76 1.88 31.24 -10.49
CA ILE A 76 2.50 30.65 -11.68
C ILE A 76 1.50 30.67 -12.84
N THR A 77 1.78 31.46 -13.87
CA THR A 77 0.90 31.71 -15.03
C THR A 77 1.33 31.04 -16.33
N THR A 78 2.48 30.37 -16.32
CA THR A 78 2.99 29.62 -17.47
C THR A 78 1.97 28.57 -17.93
N PRO A 79 1.89 28.28 -19.24
CA PRO A 79 0.96 27.27 -19.76
C PRO A 79 1.18 25.89 -19.12
N TRP A 80 0.12 25.08 -19.11
CA TRP A 80 0.25 23.68 -18.72
C TRP A 80 1.11 22.93 -19.76
N PRO A 81 2.15 22.18 -19.35
CA PRO A 81 2.99 21.46 -20.29
C PRO A 81 2.22 20.33 -20.98
N TYR A 82 2.60 20.00 -22.21
CA TYR A 82 2.04 18.89 -22.98
C TYR A 82 3.10 17.84 -23.25
N VAL A 83 2.78 16.56 -23.03
CA VAL A 83 3.67 15.44 -23.32
C VAL A 83 2.95 14.44 -24.21
N ASP A 84 3.58 14.10 -25.34
CA ASP A 84 3.01 13.18 -26.33
C ASP A 84 3.11 11.71 -25.88
N VAL A 85 2.06 10.94 -26.16
CA VAL A 85 1.92 9.52 -25.83
C VAL A 85 2.57 8.64 -26.91
N LYS A 86 3.86 8.83 -27.19
CA LYS A 86 4.57 8.04 -28.21
C LYS A 86 5.19 6.74 -27.67
N ALA A 87 5.64 6.75 -26.42
CA ALA A 87 6.40 5.65 -25.86
C ALA A 87 5.49 4.58 -25.25
N VAL A 88 5.75 3.31 -25.55
CA VAL A 88 5.11 2.18 -24.87
C VAL A 88 5.64 2.09 -23.45
N ARG A 89 4.77 2.28 -22.46
CA ARG A 89 5.10 2.21 -21.03
C ARG A 89 4.34 1.07 -20.36
N ALA A 90 4.88 0.65 -19.23
CA ALA A 90 4.36 -0.43 -18.40
C ALA A 90 4.13 0.13 -16.99
N PRO A 91 3.33 -0.51 -16.14
CA PRO A 91 3.01 0.00 -14.79
C PRO A 91 4.24 0.37 -13.96
N ARG A 92 5.34 -0.39 -14.04
CA ARG A 92 6.62 -0.05 -13.38
C ARG A 92 7.17 1.33 -13.74
N HIS A 93 7.05 1.76 -15.00
CA HIS A 93 7.48 3.08 -15.43
C HIS A 93 6.60 4.18 -14.85
N VAL A 94 5.28 3.93 -14.80
CA VAL A 94 4.30 4.84 -14.22
C VAL A 94 4.55 4.99 -12.72
N PHE A 95 4.79 3.88 -12.02
CA PHE A 95 5.13 3.88 -10.59
C PHE A 95 6.42 4.65 -10.33
N GLN A 96 7.47 4.42 -11.13
CA GLN A 96 8.72 5.16 -11.00
C GLN A 96 8.54 6.67 -11.21
N LYS A 97 7.69 7.07 -12.16
CA LYS A 97 7.35 8.48 -12.38
C LYS A 97 6.56 9.06 -11.20
N ALA A 98 5.66 8.28 -10.61
CA ALA A 98 4.96 8.68 -9.40
C ALA A 98 5.91 8.87 -8.20
N LEU A 99 6.94 8.02 -8.04
CA LEU A 99 7.97 8.20 -7.00
C LEU A 99 8.79 9.48 -7.19
N GLU A 100 9.13 9.81 -8.45
CA GLU A 100 9.80 11.07 -8.77
C GLU A 100 8.96 12.29 -8.37
N ILE A 101 7.67 12.29 -8.71
CA ILE A 101 6.75 13.37 -8.32
C ILE A 101 6.64 13.45 -6.80
N LEU A 102 6.60 12.33 -6.09
CA LEU A 102 6.58 12.31 -4.63
C LEU A 102 7.87 12.92 -4.06
N GLY A 103 9.02 12.68 -4.68
CA GLY A 103 10.28 13.33 -4.36
C GLY A 103 10.26 14.85 -4.61
N LYS A 104 9.64 15.31 -5.70
CA LYS A 104 9.39 16.74 -5.97
C LYS A 104 8.50 17.36 -4.89
N ILE A 105 7.39 16.71 -4.52
CA ILE A 105 6.51 17.17 -3.43
C ILE A 105 7.28 17.23 -2.11
N SER A 106 8.08 16.21 -1.77
CA SER A 106 8.89 16.18 -0.55
C SER A 106 9.88 17.35 -0.49
N ARG A 107 10.56 17.66 -1.61
CA ARG A 107 11.43 18.83 -1.71
C ARG A 107 10.67 20.14 -1.58
N TYR A 108 9.49 20.28 -2.21
CA TYR A 108 8.65 21.45 -2.04
C TYR A 108 8.31 21.66 -0.55
N ARG A 109 7.92 20.59 0.15
CA ARG A 109 7.61 20.65 1.57
C ARG A 109 8.79 21.07 2.44
N ALA A 110 9.95 20.48 2.21
CA ALA A 110 11.16 20.77 2.99
C ALA A 110 11.71 22.17 2.70
N ASN A 111 11.77 22.57 1.43
CA ASN A 111 12.52 23.74 0.99
C ASN A 111 11.64 24.99 0.83
N ILE A 112 10.40 24.84 0.37
CA ILE A 112 9.50 25.97 0.09
C ILE A 112 8.47 26.12 1.21
N ALA A 113 7.65 25.09 1.47
CA ALA A 113 6.56 25.19 2.45
C ALA A 113 7.04 25.14 3.92
N LYS A 114 8.27 24.67 4.17
CA LYS A 114 8.85 24.49 5.51
C LYS A 114 7.98 23.61 6.44
N THR A 115 7.28 22.63 5.86
CA THR A 115 6.39 21.69 6.58
C THR A 115 7.01 20.30 6.72
N GLY A 116 8.35 20.20 6.69
CA GLY A 116 9.09 18.94 6.81
C GLY A 116 9.02 18.03 5.58
N ALA A 117 10.11 17.31 5.31
CA ALA A 117 10.16 16.30 4.26
C ALA A 117 9.20 15.13 4.56
N ILE A 118 8.75 14.46 3.51
CA ILE A 118 7.99 13.20 3.58
C ILE A 118 8.80 12.06 2.97
N THR A 119 8.47 10.82 3.33
CA THR A 119 9.17 9.66 2.79
C THR A 119 8.84 9.41 1.33
N VAL A 120 9.85 9.07 0.53
CA VAL A 120 9.66 8.50 -0.80
C VAL A 120 9.93 6.99 -0.67
N PRO A 121 8.94 6.12 -0.93
CA PRO A 121 9.18 4.70 -0.83
C PRO A 121 10.15 4.27 -1.91
N ARG A 122 10.90 3.22 -1.60
CA ARG A 122 11.84 2.62 -2.55
C ARG A 122 11.04 1.80 -3.55
N PHE A 123 11.61 1.61 -4.74
CA PHE A 123 10.97 0.76 -5.73
C PHE A 123 11.01 -0.69 -5.25
N PRO A 124 9.87 -1.40 -5.20
CA PRO A 124 9.82 -2.73 -4.62
C PRO A 124 10.44 -3.76 -5.56
N GLY A 125 11.05 -4.80 -5.02
CA GLY A 125 11.68 -5.89 -5.78
C GLY A 125 10.68 -6.89 -6.36
N ARG A 126 9.60 -6.42 -6.99
CA ARG A 126 8.54 -7.26 -7.58
C ARG A 126 7.86 -6.60 -8.77
N ASP A 127 7.03 -7.38 -9.48
CA ASP A 127 6.20 -6.83 -10.53
C ASP A 127 5.22 -5.80 -9.97
N ILE A 128 5.17 -4.66 -10.65
CA ILE A 128 4.28 -3.55 -10.32
C ILE A 128 2.95 -3.73 -11.02
N THR A 129 1.88 -3.73 -10.23
CA THR A 129 0.50 -3.81 -10.69
C THR A 129 -0.14 -2.42 -10.79
N PRO A 130 -1.23 -2.24 -11.56
CA PRO A 130 -1.97 -0.97 -11.58
C PRO A 130 -2.55 -0.58 -10.22
N ASN A 131 -2.85 -1.56 -9.34
CA ASN A 131 -3.29 -1.30 -7.96
C ASN A 131 -2.26 -0.48 -7.18
N GLU A 132 -0.98 -0.78 -7.34
CA GLU A 132 0.09 -0.07 -6.62
C GLU A 132 0.33 1.31 -7.20
N VAL A 133 0.26 1.44 -8.54
CA VAL A 133 0.29 2.74 -9.19
C VAL A 133 -0.86 3.60 -8.70
N PHE A 134 -2.08 3.04 -8.64
CA PHE A 134 -3.27 3.71 -8.12
C PHE A 134 -3.04 4.21 -6.68
N SER A 135 -2.59 3.33 -5.78
CA SER A 135 -2.30 3.70 -4.38
C SER A 135 -1.25 4.80 -4.26
N THR A 136 -0.18 4.77 -5.06
CA THR A 136 0.86 5.81 -5.04
C THR A 136 0.34 7.13 -5.60
N VAL A 137 -0.48 7.14 -6.67
CA VAL A 137 -1.09 8.38 -7.20
C VAL A 137 -2.10 8.97 -6.21
N VAL A 138 -2.89 8.13 -5.53
CA VAL A 138 -3.76 8.58 -4.44
C VAL A 138 -2.94 9.25 -3.33
N ARG A 139 -1.79 8.67 -2.96
CA ARG A 139 -0.88 9.28 -1.99
C ARG A 139 -0.35 10.64 -2.48
N LEU A 140 0.11 10.74 -3.73
CA LEU A 140 0.57 12.02 -4.31
C LEU A 140 -0.48 13.11 -4.13
N ARG A 141 -1.73 12.80 -4.49
CA ARG A 141 -2.86 13.74 -4.35
C ARG A 141 -3.07 14.14 -2.90
N GLN A 142 -3.11 13.17 -1.98
CA GLN A 142 -3.32 13.44 -0.57
C GLN A 142 -2.20 14.30 0.04
N GLU A 143 -0.93 14.02 -0.28
CA GLU A 143 0.20 14.83 0.18
C GLU A 143 0.14 16.26 -0.38
N LEU A 144 -0.27 16.41 -1.65
CA LEU A 144 -0.44 17.70 -2.28
C LEU A 144 -1.60 18.50 -1.67
N THR A 145 -2.74 17.86 -1.38
CA THR A 145 -3.89 18.50 -0.73
C THR A 145 -3.55 19.05 0.67
N LEU A 146 -2.56 18.49 1.36
CA LEU A 146 -2.08 19.04 2.64
C LEU A 146 -1.33 20.37 2.47
N LEU A 147 -0.90 20.72 1.25
CA LEU A 147 -0.18 21.95 0.91
C LEU A 147 -1.07 23.06 0.37
N LEU A 148 -2.29 22.74 -0.04
CA LEU A 148 -3.24 23.71 -0.57
C LEU A 148 -3.89 24.52 0.56
N LYS A 149 -4.02 25.83 0.37
CA LYS A 149 -4.71 26.72 1.32
C LYS A 149 -6.22 26.46 1.32
N ASP A 150 -6.81 26.39 0.12
CA ASP A 150 -8.24 26.14 -0.05
C ASP A 150 -8.51 24.67 -0.31
N LYS A 151 -9.15 24.00 0.65
CA LYS A 151 -9.53 22.60 0.50
C LYS A 151 -10.88 22.50 -0.20
N THR A 152 -10.90 22.85 -1.49
CA THR A 152 -12.11 22.65 -2.30
C THR A 152 -12.37 21.15 -2.41
N GLN A 153 -13.47 20.70 -1.80
CA GLN A 153 -13.93 19.33 -1.98
C GLN A 153 -14.51 19.21 -3.39
N GLU A 154 -13.69 18.78 -4.34
CA GLU A 154 -14.18 18.48 -5.67
C GLU A 154 -15.13 17.28 -5.62
N LYS A 155 -16.43 17.55 -5.77
CA LYS A 155 -17.44 16.52 -6.04
C LYS A 155 -17.31 16.07 -7.50
N GLN A 156 -16.27 15.30 -7.81
CA GLN A 156 -16.18 14.68 -9.13
C GLN A 156 -16.93 13.34 -9.15
N GLY A 157 -17.87 13.23 -10.08
CA GLY A 157 -18.47 11.93 -10.42
C GLY A 157 -17.40 10.99 -10.96
N LYS A 158 -17.52 9.70 -10.63
CA LYS A 158 -16.63 8.67 -11.18
C LYS A 158 -16.87 8.57 -12.69
N GLN A 159 -15.98 9.15 -13.49
CA GLN A 159 -15.95 8.90 -14.93
C GLN A 159 -15.15 7.61 -15.18
N HIS A 160 -15.83 6.57 -15.67
CA HIS A 160 -15.14 5.36 -16.08
C HIS A 160 -14.48 5.61 -17.44
N LEU A 161 -13.17 5.89 -17.42
CA LEU A 161 -12.40 6.10 -18.64
C LEU A 161 -11.91 4.76 -19.19
N THR A 162 -12.66 4.19 -20.13
CA THR A 162 -12.23 3.03 -20.91
C THR A 162 -11.14 3.46 -21.91
N ASN A 163 -10.28 2.52 -22.34
CA ASN A 163 -9.22 2.73 -23.36
C ASN A 163 -7.95 3.48 -22.89
N LYS A 164 -7.77 3.76 -21.60
CA LYS A 164 -6.48 4.28 -21.10
C LYS A 164 -5.45 3.16 -20.99
N THR A 165 -4.20 3.50 -21.26
CA THR A 165 -3.04 2.59 -21.15
C THR A 165 -2.02 3.16 -20.17
N PRO A 166 -1.06 2.36 -19.67
CA PRO A 166 0.01 2.90 -18.82
C PRO A 166 0.80 4.04 -19.48
N SER A 167 0.91 4.08 -20.81
CA SER A 167 1.52 5.20 -21.54
C SER A 167 0.76 6.51 -21.35
N HIS A 168 -0.58 6.49 -21.40
CA HIS A 168 -1.39 7.68 -21.15
C HIS A 168 -1.18 8.21 -19.72
N VAL A 169 -1.15 7.30 -18.74
CA VAL A 169 -0.90 7.66 -17.34
C VAL A 169 0.50 8.23 -17.15
N TYR A 170 1.52 7.60 -17.74
CA TYR A 170 2.90 8.09 -17.71
C TYR A 170 3.03 9.50 -18.30
N SER A 171 2.35 9.76 -19.42
CA SER A 171 2.37 11.07 -20.09
C SER A 171 1.78 12.15 -19.18
N ALA A 172 0.59 11.91 -18.62
CA ALA A 172 -0.07 12.84 -17.72
C ALA A 172 0.73 13.09 -16.43
N LEU A 173 1.36 12.04 -15.86
CA LEU A 173 2.29 12.22 -14.73
C LEU A 173 3.55 13.00 -15.15
N SER A 174 4.04 12.84 -16.38
CA SER A 174 5.15 13.65 -16.90
C SER A 174 4.79 15.12 -17.00
N GLU A 175 3.59 15.45 -17.49
CA GLU A 175 3.08 16.83 -17.49
C GLU A 175 3.01 17.41 -16.08
N ILE A 176 2.49 16.66 -15.11
CA ILE A 176 2.46 17.05 -13.70
C ILE A 176 3.87 17.28 -13.16
N SER A 177 4.81 16.38 -13.47
CA SER A 177 6.19 16.50 -13.02
C SER A 177 6.84 17.77 -13.54
N ILE A 178 6.64 18.11 -14.82
CA ILE A 178 7.12 19.35 -15.45
C ILE A 178 6.41 20.58 -14.84
N ALA A 179 5.09 20.52 -14.63
CA ALA A 179 4.31 21.60 -14.05
C ALA A 179 4.73 21.95 -12.61
N LEU A 180 5.22 20.97 -11.84
CA LEU A 180 5.74 21.20 -10.50
C LEU A 180 7.13 21.85 -10.48
N GLU A 181 7.86 21.88 -11.60
CA GLU A 181 9.23 22.41 -11.62
C GLU A 181 9.28 23.88 -11.22
N GLU A 182 8.35 24.68 -11.72
CA GLU A 182 8.26 26.11 -11.40
C GLU A 182 7.87 26.35 -9.94
N THR A 183 7.09 25.46 -9.33
CA THR A 183 6.76 25.54 -7.90
C THR A 183 7.99 25.33 -7.01
N LEU A 184 9.03 24.67 -7.53
CA LEU A 184 10.31 24.44 -6.85
C LEU A 184 11.33 25.56 -7.10
N GLY A 185 11.01 26.56 -7.95
CA GLY A 185 11.92 27.63 -8.36
C GLY A 185 12.68 27.34 -9.67
N LEU A 186 13.68 28.17 -9.97
CA LEU A 186 14.32 28.25 -11.30
C LEU A 186 15.02 26.96 -11.79
N ARG A 187 15.32 25.99 -10.91
CA ARG A 187 15.97 24.72 -11.29
C ARG A 187 15.46 23.57 -10.44
N SER A 188 14.47 22.86 -10.96
CA SER A 188 13.84 21.72 -10.27
C SER A 188 14.71 20.45 -10.25
N ILE A 189 15.55 20.25 -11.27
CA ILE A 189 16.49 19.13 -11.39
C ILE A 189 17.86 19.66 -11.81
N THR A 190 18.87 19.42 -10.97
CA THR A 190 20.25 19.83 -11.24
C THR A 190 21.07 18.67 -11.82
N PRO A 191 22.18 18.94 -12.54
CA PRO A 191 23.11 17.88 -12.97
C PRO A 191 23.65 17.03 -11.80
N SER A 192 23.79 17.63 -10.62
CA SER A 192 24.10 16.95 -9.36
C SER A 192 23.09 15.88 -8.98
N GLU A 193 21.80 16.15 -9.12
CA GLU A 193 20.75 15.17 -8.83
C GLU A 193 20.72 14.05 -9.89
N VAL A 194 20.96 14.38 -11.16
CA VAL A 194 21.14 13.39 -12.23
C VAL A 194 22.35 12.50 -11.93
N TYR A 195 23.43 13.07 -11.41
CA TYR A 195 24.62 12.33 -10.99
C TYR A 195 24.31 11.38 -9.83
N THR A 196 23.66 11.83 -8.75
CA THR A 196 23.21 10.97 -7.65
C THR A 196 22.34 9.82 -8.16
N ARG A 197 21.42 10.10 -9.08
CA ARG A 197 20.59 9.07 -9.73
C ARG A 197 21.43 8.08 -10.55
N SER A 198 22.50 8.54 -11.20
CA SER A 198 23.42 7.68 -11.93
C SER A 198 24.25 6.76 -11.04
N LEU A 199 24.57 7.18 -9.81
CA LEU A 199 25.22 6.31 -8.83
C LEU A 199 24.30 5.16 -8.41
N GLN A 200 23.00 5.43 -8.19
CA GLN A 200 22.02 4.37 -7.90
C GLN A 200 21.96 3.31 -9.02
N VAL A 201 22.04 3.75 -10.29
CA VAL A 201 22.07 2.86 -11.45
C VAL A 201 23.37 2.04 -11.51
N VAL A 202 24.52 2.65 -11.22
CA VAL A 202 25.81 1.94 -11.12
C VAL A 202 25.75 0.88 -10.02
N GLU A 203 25.18 1.21 -8.86
CA GLU A 203 25.09 0.30 -7.72
C GLU A 203 24.21 -0.92 -8.03
N LEU A 204 23.09 -0.72 -8.71
CA LEU A 204 22.26 -1.83 -9.21
C LEU A 204 23.02 -2.70 -10.23
N ALA A 205 23.76 -2.10 -11.16
CA ALA A 205 24.57 -2.85 -12.12
C ALA A 205 25.67 -3.67 -11.43
N LEU A 206 26.36 -3.09 -10.43
CA LEU A 206 27.34 -3.79 -9.59
C LEU A 206 26.72 -4.96 -8.84
N PHE A 207 25.52 -4.76 -8.28
CA PHE A 207 24.81 -5.82 -7.57
C PHE A 207 24.41 -6.98 -8.48
N LEU A 208 23.84 -6.68 -9.66
CA LEU A 208 23.51 -7.70 -10.66
C LEU A 208 24.77 -8.44 -11.14
N ARG A 209 25.89 -7.74 -11.27
CA ARG A 209 27.17 -8.36 -11.62
C ARG A 209 27.66 -9.33 -10.55
N ARG A 210 27.66 -8.88 -9.30
CA ARG A 210 28.07 -9.69 -8.14
C ARG A 210 27.18 -10.92 -7.96
N SER A 211 25.86 -10.77 -8.14
CA SER A 211 24.90 -11.87 -8.00
C SER A 211 24.98 -12.91 -9.13
N GLN A 212 25.79 -12.66 -10.16
CA GLN A 212 26.11 -13.64 -11.21
C GLN A 212 27.55 -14.17 -11.07
N GLY A 213 28.25 -13.87 -9.96
CA GLY A 213 29.62 -14.31 -9.72
C GLY A 213 30.65 -13.76 -10.72
N LEU A 214 30.38 -12.62 -11.36
CA LEU A 214 31.30 -12.04 -12.34
C LEU A 214 32.40 -11.19 -11.68
N PRO A 215 33.61 -11.10 -12.27
CA PRO A 215 34.73 -10.33 -11.70
C PRO A 215 34.37 -8.86 -11.48
N MET A 216 34.61 -8.34 -10.28
CA MET A 216 34.24 -6.96 -9.91
C MET A 216 35.25 -5.90 -10.36
N GLU A 217 36.44 -6.32 -10.81
CA GLU A 217 37.50 -5.46 -11.32
C GLU A 217 37.17 -4.96 -12.73
N VAL A 218 36.28 -3.96 -12.79
CA VAL A 218 35.92 -3.27 -14.03
C VAL A 218 36.33 -1.81 -13.90
N ALA A 219 37.36 -1.43 -14.65
CA ALA A 219 37.89 -0.07 -14.65
C ALA A 219 36.78 0.95 -14.98
N LYS A 220 36.68 2.00 -14.16
CA LYS A 220 35.78 3.12 -14.44
C LYS A 220 36.28 3.86 -15.70
N PRO A 221 35.43 4.11 -16.72
CA PRO A 221 35.85 4.81 -17.93
C PRO A 221 36.41 6.20 -17.63
N PRO A 222 37.34 6.74 -18.44
CA PRO A 222 37.85 8.09 -18.24
C PRO A 222 36.73 9.13 -18.37
N ARG A 223 36.82 10.19 -17.57
CA ARG A 223 35.87 11.32 -17.60
C ARG A 223 36.12 12.17 -18.85
N GLY A 224 35.04 12.54 -19.55
CA GLY A 224 35.10 13.51 -20.64
C GLY A 224 35.24 14.95 -20.14
N GLN A 225 35.27 15.90 -21.08
CA GLN A 225 35.23 17.33 -20.78
C GLN A 225 34.22 18.05 -21.69
N GLY A 226 33.55 19.06 -21.14
CA GLY A 226 32.70 19.99 -21.87
C GLY A 226 31.44 19.37 -22.47
N LYS A 227 30.93 18.27 -21.92
CA LYS A 227 29.72 17.63 -22.47
C LYS A 227 28.45 18.29 -21.96
N MET A 228 27.45 18.29 -22.83
CA MET A 228 26.12 18.88 -22.59
C MET A 228 25.08 17.78 -22.25
N PRO A 229 23.91 18.14 -21.70
CA PRO A 229 22.87 17.17 -21.32
C PRO A 229 22.41 16.23 -22.45
N ASN A 230 22.43 16.67 -23.71
CA ASN A 230 22.12 15.82 -24.86
C ASN A 230 23.08 14.62 -25.03
N HIS A 231 24.35 14.80 -24.66
CA HIS A 231 25.36 13.74 -24.66
C HIS A 231 25.11 12.76 -23.51
N ALA A 232 24.71 13.27 -22.34
CA ALA A 232 24.32 12.44 -21.21
C ALA A 232 23.07 11.61 -21.55
N LEU A 233 22.04 12.22 -22.15
CA LEU A 233 20.86 11.49 -22.61
C LEU A 233 21.20 10.39 -23.62
N LYS A 234 22.10 10.68 -24.59
CA LYS A 234 22.59 9.66 -25.52
C LYS A 234 23.25 8.49 -24.78
N SER A 235 24.13 8.78 -23.82
CA SER A 235 24.79 7.74 -23.00
C SER A 235 23.79 6.89 -22.20
N VAL A 236 22.71 7.49 -21.71
CA VAL A 236 21.60 6.75 -21.07
C VAL A 236 20.88 5.84 -22.07
N ASN A 237 20.60 6.32 -23.28
CA ASN A 237 19.99 5.50 -24.33
C ASN A 237 20.89 4.32 -24.74
N ASP A 238 22.21 4.53 -24.80
CA ASP A 238 23.18 3.44 -25.06
C ASP A 238 23.13 2.37 -23.94
N LEU A 239 23.03 2.79 -22.68
CA LEU A 239 22.81 1.87 -21.55
C LEU A 239 21.46 1.15 -21.65
N GLN A 240 20.38 1.84 -22.03
CA GLN A 240 19.07 1.22 -22.24
C GLN A 240 19.08 0.19 -23.37
N ALA A 241 19.86 0.41 -24.44
CA ALA A 241 20.05 -0.58 -25.49
C ALA A 241 20.76 -1.85 -24.98
N ARG A 242 21.71 -1.71 -24.05
CA ARG A 242 22.32 -2.87 -23.37
C ARG A 242 21.34 -3.59 -22.45
N ILE A 243 20.54 -2.86 -21.68
CA ILE A 243 19.46 -3.45 -20.86
C ILE A 243 18.48 -4.22 -21.76
N GLN A 244 18.08 -3.65 -22.88
CA GLN A 244 17.22 -4.31 -23.86
C GLN A 244 17.82 -5.63 -24.36
N HIS A 245 19.13 -5.68 -24.61
CA HIS A 245 19.82 -6.90 -25.00
C HIS A 245 19.84 -7.94 -23.86
N ALA A 246 20.19 -7.52 -22.64
CA ALA A 246 20.13 -8.36 -21.44
C ALA A 246 18.73 -8.96 -21.23
N GLU A 247 17.66 -8.16 -21.39
CA GLU A 247 16.29 -8.63 -21.28
C GLU A 247 15.94 -9.69 -22.31
N ARG A 248 16.39 -9.56 -23.57
CA ARG A 248 16.20 -10.61 -24.58
C ARG A 248 16.85 -11.92 -24.16
N ASN A 249 18.07 -11.84 -23.64
CA ASN A 249 18.83 -13.02 -23.19
C ASN A 249 18.20 -13.68 -21.95
N LEU A 250 17.44 -12.92 -21.15
CA LEU A 250 16.65 -13.41 -20.01
C LEU A 250 15.22 -13.87 -20.39
N TRP A 251 14.91 -13.91 -21.69
CA TRP A 251 13.59 -14.19 -22.25
C TRP A 251 12.47 -13.28 -21.70
N MET A 252 12.80 -12.01 -21.52
CA MET A 252 11.89 -10.97 -21.09
C MET A 252 11.43 -10.14 -22.28
N LYS A 253 10.23 -9.54 -22.22
CA LYS A 253 9.80 -8.56 -23.22
C LYS A 253 10.74 -7.34 -23.21
N PRO A 254 11.52 -7.08 -24.27
CA PRO A 254 12.52 -6.03 -24.24
C PRO A 254 11.90 -4.64 -24.09
N LEU A 255 12.61 -3.74 -23.40
CA LEU A 255 12.32 -2.32 -23.33
C LEU A 255 12.18 -1.74 -24.74
N THR A 256 11.20 -0.86 -24.96
CA THR A 256 11.09 -0.08 -26.19
C THR A 256 11.91 1.19 -26.04
N LEU A 257 12.96 1.34 -26.86
CA LEU A 257 13.82 2.52 -26.85
C LEU A 257 13.06 3.74 -27.37
N THR A 258 13.13 4.85 -26.64
CA THR A 258 12.55 6.12 -27.07
C THR A 258 13.52 6.86 -27.98
N GLN A 259 13.01 7.42 -29.08
CA GLN A 259 13.80 8.31 -29.91
C GLN A 259 14.16 9.58 -29.14
N GLN A 260 15.40 10.02 -29.28
CA GLN A 260 15.86 11.27 -28.66
C GLN A 260 15.07 12.45 -29.25
N PRO A 261 14.48 13.32 -28.42
CA PRO A 261 13.70 14.44 -28.93
C PRO A 261 14.63 15.44 -29.63
N ARG A 262 14.16 16.02 -30.74
CA ARG A 262 14.88 17.05 -31.52
C ARG A 262 14.67 18.45 -30.90
N ARG A 263 15.00 18.60 -29.62
CA ARG A 263 14.97 19.89 -28.90
C ARG A 263 16.17 20.03 -27.97
N VAL A 264 16.32 21.21 -27.35
CA VAL A 264 17.29 21.39 -26.26
C VAL A 264 16.94 20.43 -25.13
N ILE A 265 17.94 19.61 -24.75
CA ILE A 265 17.82 18.62 -23.68
C ILE A 265 18.16 19.28 -22.35
N ALA A 266 17.26 19.16 -21.39
CA ALA A 266 17.45 19.63 -20.02
C ALA A 266 17.94 18.48 -19.11
N PRO A 267 18.51 18.79 -17.93
CA PRO A 267 18.83 17.76 -16.93
C PRO A 267 17.63 16.90 -16.52
N SER A 268 16.42 17.45 -16.50
CA SER A 268 15.18 16.71 -16.22
C SER A 268 14.91 15.60 -17.24
N ASP A 269 15.21 15.83 -18.53
CA ASP A 269 15.09 14.79 -19.57
C ASP A 269 16.03 13.60 -19.31
N VAL A 270 17.25 13.88 -18.83
CA VAL A 270 18.24 12.85 -18.46
C VAL A 270 17.80 12.11 -17.20
N PHE A 271 17.28 12.84 -16.21
CA PHE A 271 16.74 12.28 -14.97
C PHE A 271 15.59 11.30 -15.24
N ASP A 272 14.64 11.69 -16.09
CA ASP A 272 13.51 10.88 -16.52
C ASP A 272 13.95 9.59 -17.21
N ALA A 273 14.90 9.70 -18.15
CA ALA A 273 15.48 8.55 -18.83
C ALA A 273 16.17 7.58 -17.85
N MET A 274 16.87 8.12 -16.84
CA MET A 274 17.46 7.32 -15.76
C MET A 274 16.40 6.69 -14.84
N GLY A 275 15.24 7.32 -14.69
CA GLY A 275 14.06 6.73 -14.07
C GLY A 275 13.65 5.42 -14.77
N VAL A 276 13.51 5.46 -16.09
CA VAL A 276 13.20 4.27 -16.91
C VAL A 276 14.27 3.20 -16.76
N THR A 277 15.55 3.58 -16.86
CA THR A 277 16.69 2.67 -16.69
C THR A 277 16.63 1.94 -15.35
N MET A 278 16.36 2.65 -14.26
CA MET A 278 16.26 2.04 -12.93
C MET A 278 15.11 1.04 -12.82
N ALA A 279 13.93 1.37 -13.37
CA ALA A 279 12.77 0.47 -13.37
C ALA A 279 13.02 -0.83 -14.14
N GLU A 280 13.78 -0.77 -15.25
CA GLU A 280 14.13 -1.98 -16.01
C GLU A 280 15.24 -2.80 -15.35
N LEU A 281 16.23 -2.17 -14.71
CA LEU A 281 17.22 -2.90 -13.90
C LEU A 281 16.57 -3.62 -12.71
N GLN A 282 15.60 -2.99 -12.05
CA GLN A 282 14.83 -3.61 -10.97
C GLN A 282 13.95 -4.76 -11.48
N ARG A 283 13.44 -4.67 -12.70
CA ARG A 283 12.73 -5.78 -13.34
C ARG A 283 13.66 -6.96 -13.65
N ILE A 284 14.89 -6.71 -14.09
CA ILE A 284 15.92 -7.76 -14.24
C ILE A 284 16.24 -8.38 -12.88
N GLN A 285 16.43 -7.56 -11.84
CA GLN A 285 16.64 -8.00 -10.46
C GLN A 285 15.52 -8.96 -10.01
N PHE A 286 14.26 -8.58 -10.22
CA PHE A 286 13.09 -9.42 -9.92
C PHE A 286 13.07 -10.72 -10.73
N ARG A 287 13.37 -10.66 -12.04
CA ARG A 287 13.42 -11.85 -12.92
C ARG A 287 14.38 -12.92 -12.39
N LEU A 288 15.48 -12.49 -11.78
CA LEU A 288 16.52 -13.33 -11.20
C LEU A 288 16.18 -13.83 -9.78
N GLY A 289 15.04 -13.45 -9.20
CA GLY A 289 14.69 -13.82 -7.83
C GLY A 289 15.51 -13.04 -6.78
N LEU A 290 16.04 -11.87 -7.14
CA LEU A 290 16.89 -11.07 -6.27
C LEU A 290 16.08 -9.93 -5.63
N GLU A 291 16.45 -9.57 -4.41
CA GLU A 291 15.96 -8.36 -3.77
C GLU A 291 17.03 -7.75 -2.88
N ARG A 292 17.27 -6.47 -3.09
CA ARG A 292 18.19 -5.65 -2.30
C ARG A 292 17.85 -4.20 -2.54
N GLN A 293 17.83 -3.42 -1.46
CA GLN A 293 17.73 -1.97 -1.52
C GLN A 293 19.03 -1.36 -0.99
N PHE A 294 19.42 -0.22 -1.53
CA PHE A 294 20.70 0.42 -1.26
C PHE A 294 20.49 1.79 -0.62
N PRO A 295 21.30 2.22 0.36
CA PRO A 295 21.20 3.59 0.88
C PRO A 295 21.23 4.60 -0.27
N ASP A 296 20.46 5.68 -0.14
CA ASP A 296 20.51 6.73 -1.17
C ASP A 296 21.91 7.35 -1.15
N PRO A 297 22.59 7.51 -2.31
CA PRO A 297 23.90 8.13 -2.33
C PRO A 297 23.82 9.56 -1.82
N GLU A 298 24.85 10.01 -1.13
CA GLU A 298 24.90 11.38 -0.62
C GLU A 298 24.75 12.39 -1.76
N PRO A 299 24.05 13.51 -1.54
CA PRO A 299 23.99 14.59 -2.51
C PRO A 299 25.41 15.12 -2.78
N HIS A 300 25.76 15.26 -4.06
CA HIS A 300 27.05 15.85 -4.44
C HIS A 300 26.85 17.12 -5.24
N GLU A 301 27.46 18.22 -4.82
CA GLU A 301 27.40 19.50 -5.54
C GLU A 301 28.42 19.57 -6.70
N GLY A 302 28.21 20.53 -7.60
CA GLY A 302 29.16 20.86 -8.68
C GLY A 302 29.35 19.78 -9.75
N LYS A 303 28.43 18.83 -9.89
CA LYS A 303 28.54 17.77 -10.90
C LYS A 303 28.14 18.28 -12.27
N THR A 304 28.68 17.65 -13.31
CA THR A 304 28.46 18.01 -14.71
C THR A 304 27.90 16.83 -15.51
N PRO A 305 27.38 17.05 -16.74
CA PRO A 305 26.96 15.97 -17.62
C PRO A 305 28.06 14.93 -17.89
N ASP A 306 29.34 15.31 -17.85
CA ASP A 306 30.47 14.38 -18.00
C ASP A 306 30.51 13.32 -16.89
N ASP A 307 30.17 13.69 -15.65
CA ASP A 307 30.13 12.75 -14.53
C ASP A 307 29.01 11.72 -14.72
N VAL A 308 27.85 12.17 -15.23
CA VAL A 308 26.71 11.30 -15.57
C VAL A 308 27.06 10.35 -16.72
N ILE A 309 27.74 10.86 -17.77
CA ILE A 309 28.21 10.04 -18.89
C ILE A 309 29.19 8.97 -18.39
N GLN A 310 30.13 9.33 -17.53
CA GLN A 310 31.09 8.39 -16.96
C GLN A 310 30.39 7.26 -16.20
N ASN A 311 29.44 7.59 -15.33
CA ASN A 311 28.69 6.60 -14.54
C ASN A 311 27.80 5.72 -15.41
N THR A 312 27.11 6.27 -16.41
CA THR A 312 26.25 5.48 -17.31
C THR A 312 27.05 4.53 -18.20
N ARG A 313 28.21 4.96 -18.71
CA ARG A 313 29.15 4.09 -19.43
C ARG A 313 29.72 3.00 -18.52
N TRP A 314 30.02 3.31 -17.27
CA TRP A 314 30.49 2.32 -16.32
C TRP A 314 29.42 1.27 -16.02
N ALA A 315 28.20 1.71 -15.73
CA ALA A 315 27.05 0.81 -15.55
C ALA A 315 26.83 -0.09 -16.77
N ALA A 316 27.01 0.43 -17.98
CA ALA A 316 26.88 -0.32 -19.23
C ALA A 316 27.90 -1.46 -19.38
N VAL A 317 29.13 -1.28 -18.88
CA VAL A 317 30.18 -2.32 -18.88
C VAL A 317 30.01 -3.28 -17.69
N LEU A 318 29.50 -2.79 -16.57
CA LEU A 318 29.24 -3.59 -15.37
C LEU A 318 28.08 -4.57 -15.57
N LEU A 319 27.02 -4.14 -16.24
CA LEU A 319 25.80 -4.91 -16.46
C LEU A 319 26.12 -6.27 -17.11
N PRO A 320 25.69 -7.41 -16.51
CA PRO A 320 25.84 -8.71 -17.15
C PRO A 320 25.08 -8.77 -18.48
N GLU A 321 25.68 -9.37 -19.49
CA GLU A 321 25.01 -9.60 -20.78
C GLU A 321 24.03 -10.77 -20.74
N PHE A 322 24.14 -11.65 -19.73
CA PHE A 322 23.35 -12.88 -19.56
C PHE A 322 23.41 -13.83 -20.78
N ASN A 323 24.58 -13.93 -21.41
CA ASN A 323 24.79 -14.77 -22.61
C ASN A 323 24.37 -16.23 -22.39
N LEU A 324 23.67 -16.81 -23.37
CA LEU A 324 23.08 -18.15 -23.31
C LEU A 324 24.08 -19.29 -23.05
N GLY A 325 25.37 -19.06 -23.31
CA GLY A 325 26.45 -20.03 -23.06
C GLY A 325 26.99 -20.04 -21.62
N ARG A 326 26.45 -19.22 -20.70
CA ARG A 326 26.85 -19.20 -19.28
C ARG A 326 25.70 -19.61 -18.38
N PRO A 327 25.95 -20.39 -17.31
CA PRO A 327 24.93 -20.70 -16.31
C PRO A 327 24.37 -19.41 -15.71
N LEU A 328 23.04 -19.31 -15.68
CA LEU A 328 22.34 -18.19 -15.06
C LEU A 328 22.15 -18.47 -13.57
N GLN A 329 22.63 -17.58 -12.70
CA GLN A 329 22.33 -17.66 -11.26
C GLN A 329 20.95 -17.03 -11.03
N GLN A 330 19.95 -17.89 -10.88
CA GLN A 330 18.57 -17.51 -10.59
C GLN A 330 18.09 -18.14 -9.29
N TYR A 331 17.40 -17.34 -8.49
CA TYR A 331 16.78 -17.75 -7.23
C TYR A 331 15.27 -17.91 -7.40
N ASP A 332 14.65 -18.62 -6.45
CA ASP A 332 13.20 -18.78 -6.43
C ASP A 332 12.51 -17.43 -6.18
N ARG A 333 11.65 -17.02 -7.12
CA ARG A 333 10.87 -15.78 -7.03
C ARG A 333 9.81 -15.84 -5.93
N SER A 334 9.40 -17.03 -5.50
CA SER A 334 8.46 -17.19 -4.39
C SER A 334 9.04 -16.64 -3.08
N ALA A 335 10.37 -16.71 -2.91
CA ALA A 335 11.08 -16.15 -1.75
C ALA A 335 11.03 -14.62 -1.67
N LEU A 336 10.62 -13.94 -2.75
CA LEU A 336 10.41 -12.49 -2.76
C LEU A 336 9.04 -12.10 -2.19
N GLN A 337 8.11 -13.05 -2.07
CA GLN A 337 6.87 -12.82 -1.35
C GLN A 337 7.18 -12.68 0.14
N LYS A 338 6.64 -11.63 0.75
CA LYS A 338 6.94 -11.38 2.15
C LYS A 338 6.19 -12.31 3.06
N SER A 339 6.85 -12.72 4.13
CA SER A 339 6.27 -13.54 5.19
C SER A 339 6.05 -12.74 6.47
N SER A 340 5.28 -13.28 7.40
CA SER A 340 5.13 -12.71 8.74
C SER A 340 6.45 -12.61 9.50
N ASN A 341 7.45 -13.45 9.20
CA ASN A 341 8.78 -13.37 9.80
C ASN A 341 9.48 -12.05 9.45
N GLN A 342 9.42 -11.64 8.18
CA GLN A 342 10.05 -10.41 7.72
C GLN A 342 9.32 -9.18 8.25
N VAL A 343 7.98 -9.21 8.32
CA VAL A 343 7.22 -8.12 8.94
C VAL A 343 7.56 -8.01 10.43
N PHE A 344 7.65 -9.14 11.15
CA PHE A 344 8.07 -9.17 12.55
C PHE A 344 9.46 -8.54 12.73
N SER A 345 10.41 -8.87 11.86
CA SER A 345 11.77 -8.30 11.89
C SER A 345 11.78 -6.77 11.75
N VAL A 346 11.03 -6.23 10.78
CA VAL A 346 10.90 -4.77 10.60
C VAL A 346 10.26 -4.13 11.84
N SER A 347 9.20 -4.74 12.37
CA SER A 347 8.53 -4.26 13.58
C SER A 347 9.44 -4.29 14.81
N GLU A 348 10.29 -5.29 14.99
CA GLU A 348 11.23 -5.34 16.12
C GLU A 348 12.25 -4.20 16.02
N HIS A 349 12.78 -3.96 14.82
CA HIS A 349 13.67 -2.83 14.55
C HIS A 349 13.01 -1.48 14.88
N ILE A 350 11.77 -1.26 14.42
CA ILE A 350 11.00 -0.05 14.74
C ILE A 350 10.82 0.12 16.25
N LEU A 351 10.46 -0.96 16.96
CA LEU A 351 10.27 -0.93 18.41
C LEU A 351 11.58 -0.53 19.12
N GLY A 352 12.71 -1.13 18.74
CA GLY A 352 14.03 -0.80 19.29
C GLY A 352 14.38 0.67 19.10
N ARG A 353 14.13 1.22 17.90
CA ARG A 353 14.35 2.64 17.59
C ARG A 353 13.46 3.56 18.42
N LEU A 354 12.17 3.25 18.55
CA LEU A 354 11.28 4.04 19.40
C LEU A 354 11.66 3.97 20.88
N MET A 355 12.19 2.84 21.37
CA MET A 355 12.72 2.76 22.73
C MET A 355 13.94 3.67 22.91
N GLN A 356 14.85 3.71 21.94
CA GLN A 356 15.97 4.65 21.94
C GLN A 356 15.47 6.10 21.90
N TYR A 357 14.53 6.43 21.02
CA TYR A 357 13.91 7.75 20.95
C TYR A 357 13.29 8.17 22.29
N ARG A 358 12.51 7.29 22.92
CA ARG A 358 11.91 7.51 24.25
C ARG A 358 12.98 7.85 25.30
N ARG A 359 14.10 7.10 25.31
CA ARG A 359 15.22 7.35 26.24
C ARG A 359 15.90 8.70 25.98
N LEU A 360 16.16 9.03 24.72
CA LEU A 360 16.75 10.31 24.32
C LEU A 360 15.86 11.51 24.73
N ARG A 361 14.53 11.32 24.73
CA ARG A 361 13.55 12.31 25.20
C ARG A 361 13.37 12.33 26.72
N GLY A 362 14.09 11.49 27.47
CA GLY A 362 13.99 11.42 28.94
C GLY A 362 12.65 10.88 29.46
N ILE A 363 11.85 10.19 28.64
CA ILE A 363 10.51 9.74 29.01
C ILE A 363 10.60 8.44 29.82
N GLN A 364 10.40 8.53 31.14
CA GLN A 364 10.55 7.38 32.05
C GLN A 364 9.27 6.54 32.21
N THR A 365 8.10 7.06 31.87
CA THR A 365 6.83 6.32 31.96
C THR A 365 6.88 5.03 31.15
N PRO A 366 6.58 3.85 31.74
CA PRO A 366 6.60 2.58 31.01
C PRO A 366 5.38 2.47 30.09
N PRO A 367 5.52 1.89 28.88
CA PRO A 367 4.38 1.65 28.00
C PRO A 367 3.48 0.55 28.55
N LEU A 368 2.18 0.62 28.22
CA LEU A 368 1.20 -0.42 28.55
C LEU A 368 1.63 -1.79 28.00
N LYS A 369 1.42 -2.85 28.78
CA LYS A 369 1.72 -4.22 28.35
C LYS A 369 0.71 -4.68 27.30
N ALA A 370 1.21 -5.02 26.10
CA ALA A 370 0.40 -5.64 25.06
C ALA A 370 0.14 -7.13 25.39
N ARG A 371 -1.04 -7.64 25.00
CA ARG A 371 -1.39 -9.08 25.14
C ARG A 371 -1.59 -9.72 23.76
N MET A 372 -1.31 -11.02 23.68
CA MET A 372 -1.46 -11.79 22.44
C MET A 372 -2.93 -12.00 22.10
N ILE A 373 -3.29 -11.87 20.81
CA ILE A 373 -4.60 -12.22 20.28
C ILE A 373 -4.41 -13.30 19.20
N PRO A 374 -4.85 -14.54 19.43
CA PRO A 374 -4.58 -15.65 18.51
C PRO A 374 -5.49 -15.63 17.27
N GLY A 375 -4.96 -16.11 16.14
CA GLY A 375 -5.74 -16.30 14.90
C GLY A 375 -6.00 -15.03 14.11
N LEU A 376 -5.19 -13.99 14.30
CA LEU A 376 -5.26 -12.79 13.47
C LEU A 376 -4.73 -13.08 12.05
N LYS A 377 -5.34 -12.43 11.07
CA LYS A 377 -4.92 -12.36 9.66
C LYS A 377 -4.02 -11.13 9.40
N PRO A 378 -3.25 -11.10 8.30
CA PRO A 378 -2.42 -9.94 7.91
C PRO A 378 -3.21 -8.62 7.84
N GLN A 379 -4.50 -8.70 7.48
CA GLN A 379 -5.41 -7.56 7.39
C GLN A 379 -5.53 -6.76 8.72
N HIS A 380 -5.49 -7.44 9.88
CA HIS A 380 -5.53 -6.78 11.19
C HIS A 380 -4.20 -6.12 11.53
N VAL A 381 -3.09 -6.75 11.13
CA VAL A 381 -1.75 -6.18 11.28
C VAL A 381 -1.63 -4.91 10.44
N TYR A 382 -2.18 -4.91 9.21
CA TYR A 382 -2.25 -3.74 8.35
C TYR A 382 -3.07 -2.61 8.99
N GLY A 383 -4.27 -2.92 9.51
CA GLY A 383 -5.11 -1.96 10.23
C GLY A 383 -4.38 -1.34 11.44
N LYS A 384 -3.66 -2.16 12.21
CA LYS A 384 -2.83 -1.69 13.33
C LYS A 384 -1.66 -0.80 12.86
N ALA A 385 -1.02 -1.15 11.74
CA ALA A 385 0.04 -0.33 11.17
C ALA A 385 -0.47 1.03 10.66
N LEU A 386 -1.70 1.10 10.13
CA LEU A 386 -2.33 2.38 9.76
C LEU A 386 -2.57 3.27 10.99
N GLU A 387 -3.09 2.71 12.08
CA GLU A 387 -3.28 3.45 13.33
C GLU A 387 -1.95 3.95 13.89
N ILE A 388 -0.89 3.15 13.84
CA ILE A 388 0.47 3.59 14.21
C ILE A 388 0.93 4.75 13.30
N MET A 389 0.68 4.69 11.99
CA MET A 389 1.00 5.79 11.08
C MET A 389 0.24 7.08 11.42
N GLU A 390 -1.00 7.00 11.90
CA GLU A 390 -1.74 8.16 12.41
C GLU A 390 -1.10 8.74 13.67
N LYS A 391 -0.63 7.89 14.60
CA LYS A 391 0.13 8.34 15.77
C LYS A 391 1.46 9.00 15.38
N VAL A 392 2.15 8.45 14.39
CA VAL A 392 3.37 9.06 13.83
C VAL A 392 3.07 10.39 13.16
N ASP A 393 1.93 10.54 12.49
CA ASP A 393 1.49 11.82 11.92
C ASP A 393 1.29 12.88 13.02
N VAL A 394 0.63 12.53 14.13
CA VAL A 394 0.51 13.41 15.30
C VAL A 394 1.89 13.78 15.85
N LEU A 395 2.78 12.80 16.00
CA LEU A 395 4.15 13.04 16.47
C LEU A 395 4.92 14.00 15.55
N ARG A 396 4.78 13.85 14.22
CA ARG A 396 5.39 14.76 13.23
C ARG A 396 4.87 16.18 13.39
N GLN A 397 3.56 16.36 13.52
CA GLN A 397 2.97 17.69 13.67
C GLN A 397 3.53 18.43 14.90
N ARG A 398 3.72 17.73 16.02
CA ARG A 398 4.33 18.30 17.23
C ARG A 398 5.80 18.67 17.08
N GLN A 399 6.50 17.99 16.19
CA GLN A 399 7.90 18.28 15.87
C GLN A 399 8.04 19.30 14.73
N ASN A 400 6.95 19.99 14.37
CA ASN A 400 6.91 20.94 13.27
C ASN A 400 7.34 20.33 11.92
N LEU A 401 7.19 19.00 11.77
CA LEU A 401 7.41 18.27 10.51
C LEU A 401 6.16 18.22 9.64
N GLY A 402 5.13 18.99 9.99
CA GLY A 402 3.85 19.05 9.29
C GLY A 402 3.07 17.73 9.26
N PRO A 403 1.81 17.77 8.80
CA PRO A 403 1.01 16.57 8.61
C PRO A 403 1.49 15.77 7.40
N MET A 404 1.33 14.45 7.42
CA MET A 404 1.57 13.54 6.31
C MET A 404 0.29 12.81 5.88
N ALA A 405 0.26 12.34 4.63
CA ALA A 405 -0.87 11.55 4.16
C ALA A 405 -0.81 10.11 4.66
N VAL A 406 -1.63 9.76 5.65
CA VAL A 406 -1.83 8.35 6.06
C VAL A 406 -2.63 7.61 4.96
N PRO A 407 -2.17 6.45 4.48
CA PRO A 407 -2.92 5.66 3.51
C PRO A 407 -4.30 5.27 4.06
N ARG A 408 -5.26 5.07 3.16
CA ARG A 408 -6.51 4.40 3.52
C ARG A 408 -6.34 2.89 3.46
N TYR A 409 -7.21 2.19 4.17
CA TYR A 409 -7.33 0.75 4.02
C TYR A 409 -7.73 0.40 2.57
N PRO A 410 -6.97 -0.41 1.84
CA PRO A 410 -7.33 -0.76 0.47
C PRO A 410 -8.44 -1.81 0.47
N LEU A 411 -9.46 -1.63 -0.37
CA LEU A 411 -10.55 -2.59 -0.55
C LEU A 411 -10.06 -3.79 -1.39
N ARG A 412 -9.20 -4.63 -0.80
CA ARG A 412 -8.71 -5.90 -1.34
C ARG A 412 -8.13 -6.75 -0.21
N THR A 413 -7.86 -8.02 -0.48
CA THR A 413 -7.16 -8.90 0.45
C THR A 413 -5.75 -8.37 0.74
N ILE A 414 -5.39 -8.30 2.03
CA ILE A 414 -4.05 -7.91 2.49
C ILE A 414 -3.18 -9.15 2.64
N THR A 415 -2.02 -9.17 1.98
CA THR A 415 -0.98 -10.18 2.19
C THR A 415 0.10 -9.64 3.15
N PRO A 416 1.01 -10.48 3.67
CA PRO A 416 2.12 -9.97 4.46
C PRO A 416 3.04 -9.01 3.67
N SER A 417 3.02 -9.04 2.34
CA SER A 417 3.76 -8.08 1.51
C SER A 417 3.23 -6.65 1.66
N GLU A 418 1.91 -6.45 1.64
CA GLU A 418 1.34 -5.12 1.90
C GLU A 418 1.64 -4.63 3.32
N VAL A 419 1.61 -5.53 4.31
CA VAL A 419 1.96 -5.19 5.70
C VAL A 419 3.43 -4.80 5.79
N PHE A 420 4.32 -5.54 5.13
CA PHE A 420 5.75 -5.27 5.08
C PHE A 420 6.04 -3.89 4.48
N GLU A 421 5.43 -3.54 3.33
CA GLU A 421 5.61 -2.23 2.70
C GLU A 421 5.13 -1.07 3.61
N LEU A 422 4.01 -1.26 4.32
CA LEU A 422 3.53 -0.26 5.27
C LEU A 422 4.45 -0.14 6.49
N ALA A 423 5.02 -1.25 6.97
CA ALA A 423 6.02 -1.24 8.05
C ALA A 423 7.33 -0.56 7.62
N LEU A 424 7.80 -0.78 6.39
CA LEU A 424 8.96 -0.05 5.85
C LEU A 424 8.67 1.45 5.73
N ARG A 425 7.46 1.83 5.32
CA ARG A 425 7.05 3.24 5.34
C ARG A 425 7.10 3.82 6.76
N LEU A 426 6.61 3.09 7.74
CA LEU A 426 6.65 3.49 9.15
C LEU A 426 8.10 3.68 9.65
N ASP A 427 9.01 2.74 9.35
CA ASP A 427 10.44 2.86 9.68
C ASP A 427 11.07 4.13 9.06
N ASN A 428 10.75 4.41 7.80
CA ASN A 428 11.22 5.58 7.09
C ASN A 428 10.68 6.89 7.69
N GLU A 429 9.40 6.95 8.07
CA GLU A 429 8.82 8.17 8.68
C GLU A 429 9.42 8.43 10.05
N LEU A 430 9.64 7.38 10.85
CA LEU A 430 10.35 7.48 12.12
C LEU A 430 11.82 7.88 11.91
N ALA A 431 12.47 7.49 10.82
CA ALA A 431 13.82 7.97 10.47
C ALA A 431 13.87 9.48 10.25
N LEU A 432 12.86 10.07 9.61
CA LEU A 432 12.77 11.52 9.46
C LEU A 432 12.65 12.24 10.81
N ILE A 433 11.84 11.69 11.73
CA ILE A 433 11.72 12.19 13.10
C ILE A 433 13.05 12.11 13.87
N HIS A 434 13.78 10.99 13.75
CA HIS A 434 15.05 10.81 14.49
C HIS A 434 16.17 11.73 13.99
N ARG A 435 16.22 12.02 12.68
CA ARG A 435 17.25 12.89 12.09
C ARG A 435 17.20 14.33 12.61
N GLN A 436 16.06 14.78 13.15
CA GLN A 436 15.98 16.09 13.82
C GLN A 436 16.73 16.15 15.16
N GLY A 437 17.04 15.00 15.75
CA GLY A 437 17.80 14.91 17.01
C GLY A 437 19.27 14.53 16.81
N ASP A 438 19.86 14.86 15.66
CA ASP A 438 21.26 14.58 15.28
C ASP A 438 21.69 13.10 15.38
N SER A 439 20.73 12.17 15.31
CA SER A 439 21.01 10.74 15.33
C SER A 439 20.90 10.15 13.92
N GLU A 440 21.98 9.50 13.46
CA GLU A 440 21.95 8.71 12.23
C GLU A 440 21.01 7.51 12.38
N ALA A 441 19.78 7.67 11.89
CA ALA A 441 18.82 6.59 11.80
C ALA A 441 19.09 5.72 10.56
N LYS A 442 19.72 4.56 10.77
CA LYS A 442 19.83 3.51 9.75
C LYS A 442 18.46 2.87 9.49
N LEU A 443 18.09 2.78 8.22
CA LEU A 443 16.85 2.13 7.80
C LEU A 443 17.01 0.61 7.84
N TRP A 444 15.95 -0.11 8.21
CA TRP A 444 15.95 -1.58 8.26
C TRP A 444 16.42 -2.17 6.94
N VAL A 445 15.92 -1.64 5.82
CA VAL A 445 16.15 -2.19 4.48
C VAL A 445 17.56 -1.95 3.94
N THR A 446 18.31 -1.08 4.60
CA THR A 446 19.73 -0.83 4.32
C THR A 446 20.65 -1.46 5.36
N SER A 447 20.09 -2.05 6.42
CA SER A 447 20.86 -2.72 7.46
C SER A 447 21.42 -4.04 6.94
N THR A 448 22.70 -4.27 7.19
CA THR A 448 23.33 -5.59 6.99
C THR A 448 23.08 -6.53 8.15
N GLN A 449 22.61 -6.01 9.29
CA GLN A 449 22.32 -6.75 10.50
C GLN A 449 20.80 -6.79 10.68
N VAL A 450 20.15 -7.70 9.96
CA VAL A 450 18.73 -7.98 10.11
C VAL A 450 18.59 -9.31 10.83
N ARG A 451 17.82 -9.33 11.93
CA ARG A 451 17.48 -10.58 12.61
C ARG A 451 16.48 -11.35 11.76
N GLU A 452 16.80 -12.61 11.50
CA GLU A 452 15.89 -13.55 10.86
C GLU A 452 15.05 -14.25 11.91
N TYR A 453 13.83 -14.58 11.54
CA TYR A 453 12.86 -15.25 12.41
C TYR A 453 12.21 -16.39 11.66
N GLU A 454 11.77 -17.38 12.42
CA GLU A 454 10.99 -18.50 11.93
C GLU A 454 9.64 -18.54 12.67
N ASP A 455 8.65 -19.17 12.01
CA ASP A 455 7.33 -19.49 12.56
C ASP A 455 6.49 -18.33 13.12
N LYS A 456 6.76 -17.08 12.73
CA LYS A 456 5.93 -15.94 13.11
C LYS A 456 4.61 -15.99 12.37
N ARG A 457 3.54 -15.73 13.11
CA ARG A 457 2.17 -15.61 12.61
C ARG A 457 1.74 -14.15 12.64
N PRO A 458 0.67 -13.76 11.93
CA PRO A 458 0.18 -12.38 11.99
C PRO A 458 -0.20 -11.94 13.41
N SER A 459 -0.60 -12.85 14.29
CA SER A 459 -0.80 -12.58 15.72
C SER A 459 0.46 -12.09 16.43
N ASP A 460 1.63 -12.68 16.16
CA ASP A 460 2.91 -12.26 16.75
C ASP A 460 3.31 -10.87 16.27
N VAL A 461 3.11 -10.60 14.98
CA VAL A 461 3.36 -9.29 14.39
C VAL A 461 2.41 -8.24 14.97
N PHE A 462 1.12 -8.58 15.11
CA PHE A 462 0.13 -7.70 15.74
C PHE A 462 0.50 -7.36 17.18
N LEU A 463 0.94 -8.35 17.98
CA LEU A 463 1.43 -8.12 19.34
C LEU A 463 2.57 -7.10 19.36
N LEU A 464 3.51 -7.20 18.42
CA LEU A 464 4.65 -6.29 18.32
C LEU A 464 4.22 -4.88 17.87
N MET A 465 3.31 -4.79 16.90
CA MET A 465 2.69 -3.52 16.49
C MET A 465 1.89 -2.88 17.64
N GLN A 466 1.22 -3.67 18.48
CA GLN A 466 0.57 -3.16 19.70
C GLN A 466 1.58 -2.60 20.70
N ARG A 467 2.75 -3.23 20.86
CA ARG A 467 3.83 -2.66 21.70
C ARG A 467 4.34 -1.32 21.14
N ILE A 468 4.51 -1.22 19.82
CA ILE A 468 4.87 0.02 19.14
C ILE A 468 3.81 1.11 19.39
N SER A 469 2.54 0.79 19.20
CA SER A 469 1.40 1.69 19.41
C SER A 469 1.35 2.20 20.87
N ASN A 470 1.46 1.30 21.86
CA ASN A 470 1.48 1.65 23.29
C ASN A 470 2.71 2.52 23.66
N LEU A 471 3.86 2.27 23.03
CA LEU A 471 5.06 3.08 23.21
C LEU A 471 4.89 4.48 22.61
N LEU A 472 4.23 4.60 21.47
CA LEU A 472 3.88 5.90 20.89
C LEU A 472 2.87 6.65 21.76
N ASP A 473 1.87 5.99 22.34
CA ASP A 473 0.97 6.64 23.31
C ASP A 473 1.76 7.25 24.49
N THR A 474 2.79 6.52 24.95
CA THR A 474 3.67 7.00 26.02
C THR A 474 4.52 8.19 25.57
N ILE A 475 5.05 8.16 24.35
CA ILE A 475 5.83 9.26 23.76
C ILE A 475 4.95 10.50 23.52
N LEU A 476 3.70 10.29 23.15
CA LEU A 476 2.70 11.32 22.86
C LEU A 476 2.05 11.88 24.15
N GLY A 477 2.02 11.15 25.25
CA GLY A 477 1.38 11.59 26.48
C GLY A 477 -0.11 11.91 26.30
N LEU A 478 -0.58 13.00 26.91
CA LEU A 478 -2.01 13.44 26.88
C LEU A 478 -2.53 13.84 25.50
N GLU A 479 -1.61 14.02 24.56
CA GLU A 479 -1.83 14.76 23.34
C GLU A 479 -1.98 13.75 22.15
N GLY A 480 -2.15 12.46 22.48
CA GLY A 480 -2.39 11.35 21.54
C GLY A 480 -3.79 11.43 20.90
N PHE A 481 -4.47 10.30 20.73
CA PHE A 481 -5.82 10.35 20.18
C PHE A 481 -6.80 11.04 21.13
N THR A 482 -7.64 11.90 20.56
CA THR A 482 -8.69 12.63 21.28
C THR A 482 -10.07 12.08 20.96
N PRO A 483 -11.13 12.41 21.73
CA PRO A 483 -12.49 12.05 21.36
C PRO A 483 -12.93 12.57 19.98
N ASN A 484 -12.32 13.66 19.47
CA ASN A 484 -12.57 14.14 18.11
C ASN A 484 -12.08 13.14 17.05
N ASP A 485 -10.93 12.50 17.29
CA ASP A 485 -10.36 11.51 16.38
C ASP A 485 -11.20 10.23 16.37
N VAL A 486 -11.60 9.77 17.55
CA VAL A 486 -12.50 8.62 17.69
C VAL A 486 -13.84 8.90 17.01
N TYR A 487 -14.45 10.07 17.25
CA TYR A 487 -15.71 10.45 16.64
C TYR A 487 -15.62 10.49 15.09
N ARG A 488 -14.53 11.06 14.55
CA ARG A 488 -14.27 11.07 13.10
C ARG A 488 -14.23 9.66 12.54
N GLU A 489 -13.56 8.73 13.23
CA GLU A 489 -13.42 7.35 12.79
C GLU A 489 -14.74 6.57 12.85
N VAL A 490 -15.54 6.77 13.90
CA VAL A 490 -16.86 6.15 14.03
C VAL A 490 -17.82 6.67 12.95
N LEU A 491 -17.70 7.93 12.52
CA LEU A 491 -18.49 8.42 11.39
C LEU A 491 -18.11 7.75 10.05
N VAL A 492 -16.84 7.41 9.84
CA VAL A 492 -16.41 6.61 8.67
C VAL A 492 -17.02 5.21 8.75
N THR A 493 -16.96 4.60 9.93
CA THR A 493 -17.59 3.30 10.23
C THR A 493 -19.09 3.32 9.91
N LYS A 494 -19.81 4.38 10.28
CA LYS A 494 -21.22 4.58 9.95
C LYS A 494 -21.46 4.58 8.44
N GLN A 495 -20.64 5.28 7.66
CA GLN A 495 -20.75 5.32 6.20
C GLN A 495 -20.52 3.93 5.59
N ASP A 496 -19.59 3.15 6.13
CA ASP A 496 -19.34 1.78 5.67
C ASP A 496 -20.51 0.84 5.93
N VAL A 497 -21.13 0.92 7.11
CA VAL A 497 -22.34 0.14 7.41
C VAL A 497 -23.49 0.53 6.47
N GLN A 498 -23.63 1.82 6.13
CA GLN A 498 -24.61 2.26 5.14
C GLN A 498 -24.33 1.71 3.73
N LEU A 499 -23.06 1.63 3.31
CA LEU A 499 -22.68 1.03 2.03
C LEU A 499 -22.98 -0.47 2.01
N ILE A 500 -22.69 -1.18 3.10
CA ILE A 500 -22.98 -2.61 3.26
C ILE A 500 -24.49 -2.86 3.22
N ALA A 501 -25.29 -2.08 3.96
CA ALA A 501 -26.74 -2.21 3.95
C ALA A 501 -27.32 -2.06 2.53
N ARG A 502 -26.90 -1.03 1.79
CA ARG A 502 -27.32 -0.83 0.40
C ARG A 502 -26.92 -1.98 -0.51
N ALA A 503 -25.71 -2.54 -0.34
CA ALA A 503 -25.26 -3.68 -1.14
C ALA A 503 -26.04 -4.96 -0.85
N LEU A 504 -26.58 -5.09 0.37
CA LEU A 504 -27.48 -6.17 0.77
C LEU A 504 -28.95 -5.92 0.35
N GLY A 505 -29.25 -4.79 -0.30
CA GLY A 505 -30.62 -4.42 -0.68
C GLY A 505 -31.46 -3.88 0.48
N GLU A 506 -30.83 -3.60 1.62
CA GLU A 506 -31.50 -3.16 2.85
C GLU A 506 -31.51 -1.64 2.96
N THR A 507 -32.67 -1.07 3.26
CA THR A 507 -32.83 0.36 3.57
C THR A 507 -32.93 0.55 5.07
N ILE A 508 -31.89 1.10 5.68
CA ILE A 508 -31.92 1.44 7.11
C ILE A 508 -32.74 2.72 7.30
N PRO A 509 -33.85 2.69 8.07
CA PRO A 509 -34.67 3.87 8.33
C PRO A 509 -33.84 5.04 8.88
N PRO A 510 -34.14 6.30 8.50
CA PRO A 510 -33.46 7.48 9.05
C PRO A 510 -33.48 7.51 10.58
N GLU A 511 -34.60 7.12 11.18
CA GLU A 511 -34.81 7.01 12.62
C GLU A 511 -33.87 6.03 13.33
N THR A 512 -33.35 5.00 12.66
CA THR A 512 -32.31 4.12 13.22
C THR A 512 -30.99 4.88 13.45
N TRP A 513 -30.77 5.96 12.71
CA TRP A 513 -29.63 6.85 12.88
C TRP A 513 -29.93 8.05 13.77
N SER A 514 -31.17 8.18 14.27
CA SER A 514 -31.54 9.22 15.22
C SER A 514 -30.73 9.03 16.49
N ALA A 515 -30.09 10.11 16.86
CA ALA A 515 -29.07 10.12 17.87
C ALA A 515 -29.78 10.17 19.24
N PRO A 516 -29.64 9.17 20.12
CA PRO A 516 -30.24 9.23 21.46
C PRO A 516 -29.72 10.45 22.22
N ASP A 517 -30.45 10.93 23.22
CA ASP A 517 -30.05 12.12 23.98
C ASP A 517 -28.61 11.98 24.52
N LEU A 518 -27.85 13.07 24.45
CA LEU A 518 -26.46 13.10 24.88
C LEU A 518 -26.39 12.86 26.40
N LYS A 519 -25.92 11.68 26.79
CA LYS A 519 -25.68 11.32 28.19
C LYS A 519 -24.43 12.05 28.70
N SER A 520 -24.63 13.16 29.43
CA SER A 520 -23.54 13.86 30.11
C SER A 520 -22.77 12.93 31.03
N GLY A 521 -21.46 13.14 31.18
CA GLY A 521 -20.60 12.31 32.02
C GLY A 521 -20.28 10.92 31.47
N THR A 522 -20.60 10.63 30.20
CA THR A 522 -20.22 9.35 29.57
C THR A 522 -18.70 9.15 29.62
N GLU A 523 -18.26 8.03 30.20
CA GLU A 523 -16.85 7.66 30.28
C GLU A 523 -16.39 6.89 29.02
N PRO A 524 -15.08 6.93 28.68
CA PRO A 524 -14.52 6.13 27.58
C PRO A 524 -14.78 4.62 27.69
N ARG A 525 -14.91 4.09 28.92
CA ARG A 525 -15.25 2.68 29.18
C ARG A 525 -16.57 2.28 28.52
N ALA A 526 -17.61 3.09 28.68
CA ALA A 526 -18.93 2.84 28.09
C ALA A 526 -18.87 2.83 26.54
N VAL A 527 -18.09 3.76 25.97
CA VAL A 527 -17.87 3.81 24.51
C VAL A 527 -17.18 2.55 24.02
N LEU A 528 -16.15 2.10 24.72
CA LEU A 528 -15.38 0.92 24.38
C LEU A 528 -16.24 -0.36 24.46
N ASP A 529 -17.07 -0.49 25.49
CA ASP A 529 -17.92 -1.67 25.65
C ASP A 529 -19.01 -1.71 24.56
N LYS A 530 -19.55 -0.55 24.16
CA LYS A 530 -20.41 -0.46 22.97
C LYS A 530 -19.67 -0.80 21.68
N ALA A 531 -18.41 -0.39 21.52
CA ALA A 531 -17.61 -0.75 20.35
C ALA A 531 -17.35 -2.27 20.25
N LYS A 532 -17.19 -2.97 21.38
CA LYS A 532 -17.10 -4.44 21.40
C LYS A 532 -18.41 -5.09 20.94
N GLU A 533 -19.55 -4.60 21.43
CA GLU A 533 -20.87 -5.05 20.97
C GLU A 533 -21.03 -4.90 19.44
N VAL A 534 -20.56 -3.78 18.87
CA VAL A 534 -20.57 -3.57 17.42
C VAL A 534 -19.71 -4.61 16.68
N VAL A 535 -18.54 -4.98 17.20
CA VAL A 535 -17.72 -6.07 16.61
C VAL A 535 -18.47 -7.40 16.63
N ASP A 536 -19.15 -7.73 17.72
CA ASP A 536 -19.96 -8.94 17.82
C ASP A 536 -21.09 -8.97 16.79
N LEU A 537 -21.79 -7.84 16.61
CA LEU A 537 -22.85 -7.68 15.60
C LEU A 537 -22.31 -7.81 14.17
N ILE A 538 -21.12 -7.27 13.88
CA ILE A 538 -20.48 -7.46 12.59
C ILE A 538 -20.12 -8.92 12.35
N ALA A 539 -19.59 -9.62 13.36
CA ALA A 539 -19.29 -11.05 13.25
C ALA A 539 -20.57 -11.87 13.01
N MET A 540 -21.70 -11.50 13.61
CA MET A 540 -23.01 -12.09 13.32
C MET A 540 -23.45 -11.81 11.87
N ALA A 541 -23.34 -10.56 11.40
CA ALA A 541 -23.72 -10.17 10.04
C ALA A 541 -22.88 -10.90 8.98
N LYS A 542 -21.56 -11.00 9.20
CA LYS A 542 -20.64 -11.76 8.36
C LYS A 542 -21.02 -13.24 8.29
N ARG A 543 -21.31 -13.88 9.43
CA ARG A 543 -21.78 -15.28 9.46
C ARG A 543 -23.08 -15.47 8.69
N ARG A 544 -24.05 -14.55 8.84
CA ARG A 544 -25.31 -14.57 8.09
C ARG A 544 -25.10 -14.43 6.58
N ALA A 545 -24.10 -13.66 6.16
CA ALA A 545 -23.69 -13.52 4.76
C ALA A 545 -22.84 -14.70 4.24
N GLY A 546 -22.64 -15.77 5.02
CA GLY A 546 -21.85 -16.93 4.63
C GLY A 546 -20.33 -16.77 4.80
N MET A 547 -19.87 -15.70 5.47
CA MET A 547 -18.46 -15.54 5.82
C MET A 547 -18.15 -16.29 7.12
N PHE A 548 -17.58 -17.50 7.00
CA PHE A 548 -17.11 -18.28 8.14
C PHE A 548 -15.66 -17.92 8.49
N GLY A 549 -15.33 -17.91 9.79
CA GLY A 549 -13.97 -17.63 10.28
C GLY A 549 -13.75 -16.29 10.97
N GLY A 550 -14.81 -15.48 11.16
CA GLY A 550 -14.78 -14.34 12.07
C GLY A 550 -14.67 -14.84 13.52
N ARG A 551 -13.55 -14.56 14.19
CA ARG A 551 -13.41 -14.80 15.64
C ARG A 551 -13.81 -13.56 16.40
N ASN A 552 -14.18 -13.75 17.67
CA ASN A 552 -14.37 -12.62 18.56
C ASN A 552 -12.99 -12.01 18.88
N ILE A 553 -12.65 -10.91 18.21
CA ILE A 553 -11.39 -10.20 18.39
C ILE A 553 -11.66 -9.09 19.42
N ALA A 554 -11.29 -9.34 20.66
CA ALA A 554 -11.34 -8.31 21.71
C ALA A 554 -9.94 -7.74 21.93
N VAL A 555 -9.77 -6.42 21.74
CA VAL A 555 -8.54 -5.74 22.12
C VAL A 555 -8.48 -5.68 23.65
N PRO A 556 -7.43 -6.23 24.29
CA PRO A 556 -7.31 -6.19 25.73
C PRO A 556 -7.10 -4.75 26.20
N THR A 557 -7.79 -4.37 27.27
CA THR A 557 -7.73 -3.00 27.81
C THR A 557 -7.14 -3.00 29.21
N GLY A 558 -6.45 -1.90 29.54
CA GLY A 558 -6.02 -1.62 30.90
C GLY A 558 -7.19 -1.34 31.84
N GLU A 559 -6.88 -1.09 33.11
CA GLU A 559 -7.85 -0.67 34.13
C GLU A 559 -8.46 0.69 33.77
N THR A 560 -7.62 1.64 33.35
CA THR A 560 -8.07 2.93 32.81
C THR A 560 -8.25 2.84 31.30
N VAL A 561 -9.44 3.21 30.82
CA VAL A 561 -9.74 3.29 29.38
C VAL A 561 -9.48 4.69 28.88
N THR A 562 -8.66 4.79 27.83
CA THR A 562 -8.32 6.04 27.17
C THR A 562 -9.03 6.16 25.82
N PRO A 563 -9.10 7.36 25.21
CA PRO A 563 -9.56 7.49 23.82
C PRO A 563 -8.73 6.66 22.83
N SER A 564 -7.44 6.39 23.12
CA SER A 564 -6.59 5.53 22.28
C SER A 564 -7.08 4.08 22.29
N ASP A 565 -7.55 3.57 23.43
CA ASP A 565 -8.13 2.23 23.54
C ASP A 565 -9.43 2.12 22.73
N VAL A 566 -10.29 3.14 22.81
CA VAL A 566 -11.53 3.22 22.01
C VAL A 566 -11.18 3.30 20.52
N PHE A 567 -10.23 4.15 20.13
CA PHE A 567 -9.79 4.29 18.75
C PHE A 567 -9.29 2.96 18.17
N ASN A 568 -8.49 2.21 18.94
CA ASN A 568 -7.99 0.90 18.55
C ASN A 568 -9.13 -0.09 18.28
N GLN A 569 -10.16 -0.10 19.13
CA GLN A 569 -11.33 -0.97 18.94
C GLN A 569 -12.15 -0.55 17.71
N VAL A 570 -12.31 0.76 17.45
CA VAL A 570 -12.99 1.25 16.24
C VAL A 570 -12.19 0.95 14.97
N ARG A 571 -10.87 1.02 15.00
CA ARG A 571 -10.01 0.61 13.87
C ARG A 571 -10.13 -0.88 13.55
N LEU A 572 -10.35 -1.70 14.57
CA LEU A 572 -10.66 -3.11 14.37
C LEU A 572 -12.03 -3.30 13.70
N ILE A 573 -13.05 -2.53 14.11
CA ILE A 573 -14.36 -2.50 13.43
C ILE A 573 -14.19 -2.14 11.95
N ASP A 574 -13.48 -1.06 11.62
CA ASP A 574 -13.19 -0.64 10.24
C ASP A 574 -12.50 -1.74 9.42
N THR A 575 -11.55 -2.46 10.04
CA THR A 575 -10.88 -3.61 9.41
C THR A 575 -11.87 -4.75 9.11
N GLU A 576 -12.74 -5.11 10.05
CA GLU A 576 -13.74 -6.17 9.87
C GLU A 576 -14.80 -5.80 8.81
N LEU A 577 -15.25 -4.54 8.80
CA LEU A 577 -16.16 -4.00 7.79
C LEU A 577 -15.49 -3.94 6.41
N THR A 578 -14.18 -3.66 6.35
CA THR A 578 -13.47 -3.66 5.08
C THR A 578 -13.37 -5.06 4.50
N GLU A 579 -13.07 -6.09 5.29
CA GLU A 579 -13.16 -7.48 4.82
C GLU A 579 -14.58 -7.81 4.33
N PHE A 580 -15.62 -7.33 5.02
CA PHE A 580 -17.00 -7.54 4.61
C PHE A 580 -17.34 -6.81 3.30
N LYS A 581 -16.90 -5.56 3.12
CA LYS A 581 -17.04 -4.81 1.86
C LYS A 581 -16.37 -5.54 0.69
N VAL A 582 -15.16 -6.07 0.90
CA VAL A 582 -14.43 -6.86 -0.11
C VAL A 582 -15.24 -8.08 -0.50
N PHE A 583 -15.76 -8.83 0.48
CA PHE A 583 -16.62 -9.99 0.24
C PHE A 583 -17.90 -9.66 -0.54
N LEU A 584 -18.52 -8.52 -0.28
CA LEU A 584 -19.71 -8.04 -0.99
C LEU A 584 -19.39 -7.34 -2.33
N GLY A 585 -18.13 -7.29 -2.76
CA GLY A 585 -17.73 -6.61 -4.01
C GLY A 585 -17.88 -5.08 -3.96
N ILE A 586 -18.00 -4.48 -2.78
CA ILE A 586 -18.13 -3.02 -2.62
C ILE A 586 -16.77 -2.37 -2.90
N SER A 587 -16.70 -1.56 -3.96
CA SER A 587 -15.48 -0.85 -4.40
C SER A 587 -15.45 0.62 -4.00
N VAL A 588 -16.44 1.09 -3.25
CA VAL A 588 -16.57 2.48 -2.78
C VAL A 588 -15.84 2.64 -1.45
N ILE A 589 -14.90 3.58 -1.40
CA ILE A 589 -14.25 4.02 -0.16
C ILE A 589 -14.95 5.30 0.29
N PRO A 590 -15.43 5.40 1.54
CA PRO A 590 -16.05 6.62 2.03
C PRO A 590 -15.13 7.85 1.93
N ASP A 591 -15.74 9.03 1.85
CA ASP A 591 -14.99 10.29 1.82
C ASP A 591 -14.28 10.57 3.15
N ARG A 592 -13.22 11.39 3.11
CA ARG A 592 -12.50 11.72 4.34
C ARG A 592 -13.37 12.68 5.13
N ILE A 593 -13.71 12.30 6.35
CA ILE A 593 -14.44 13.17 7.26
C ILE A 593 -13.49 14.26 7.75
N GLN A 594 -13.92 15.51 7.63
CA GLN A 594 -13.14 16.66 8.06
C GLN A 594 -12.87 16.61 9.57
N ALA A 595 -11.80 17.27 10.00
CA ALA A 595 -11.47 17.35 11.42
C ALA A 595 -12.66 17.90 12.23
N GLN A 596 -12.97 17.22 13.32
CA GLN A 596 -14.07 17.56 14.22
C GLN A 596 -13.50 18.27 15.45
N LYS A 597 -14.29 19.17 16.06
CA LYS A 597 -13.91 19.89 17.29
C LYS A 597 -15.02 19.74 18.33
N GLY A 598 -14.65 19.84 19.61
CA GLY A 598 -15.59 19.84 20.74
C GLY A 598 -16.32 18.51 20.99
N LYS A 599 -15.83 17.40 20.42
CA LYS A 599 -16.42 16.09 20.66
C LYS A 599 -15.94 15.55 22.01
N VAL A 600 -16.84 14.79 22.64
CA VAL A 600 -16.64 14.11 23.93
C VAL A 600 -17.12 12.67 23.81
N PRO A 601 -16.79 11.76 24.76
CA PRO A 601 -17.16 10.34 24.65
C PRO A 601 -18.65 10.08 24.39
N ALA A 602 -19.55 10.90 24.95
CA ALA A 602 -21.00 10.80 24.71
C ALA A 602 -21.38 10.87 23.22
N HIS A 603 -20.74 11.76 22.46
CA HIS A 603 -20.97 11.87 21.01
C HIS A 603 -20.52 10.61 20.26
N VAL A 604 -19.42 9.99 20.71
CA VAL A 604 -18.92 8.75 20.10
C VAL A 604 -19.88 7.60 20.38
N LEU A 605 -20.31 7.46 21.64
CA LEU A 605 -21.28 6.45 22.07
C LEU A 605 -22.57 6.53 21.25
N GLN A 606 -23.09 7.74 21.08
CA GLN A 606 -24.31 8.01 20.32
C GLN A 606 -24.25 7.50 18.86
N VAL A 607 -23.12 7.67 18.18
CA VAL A 607 -22.95 7.16 16.80
C VAL A 607 -22.79 5.64 16.79
N LEU A 608 -22.08 5.07 17.77
CA LEU A 608 -21.96 3.61 17.91
C LEU A 608 -23.30 2.94 18.25
N GLU A 609 -24.16 3.58 19.03
CA GLU A 609 -25.53 3.12 19.29
C GLU A 609 -26.35 3.06 17.99
N GLY A 610 -26.27 4.11 17.15
CA GLY A 610 -26.90 4.09 15.82
C GLY A 610 -26.33 3.01 14.89
N ILE A 611 -25.01 2.77 14.92
CA ILE A 611 -24.38 1.67 14.18
C ILE A 611 -24.86 0.30 14.68
N SER A 612 -24.93 0.10 16.00
CA SER A 612 -25.45 -1.13 16.61
C SER A 612 -26.90 -1.39 16.19
N ALA A 613 -27.77 -0.36 16.27
CA ALA A 613 -29.16 -0.45 15.85
C ALA A 613 -29.29 -0.80 14.35
N ALA A 614 -28.49 -0.16 13.49
CA ALA A 614 -28.42 -0.46 12.07
C ALA A 614 -28.02 -1.93 11.79
N LEU A 615 -26.98 -2.43 12.48
CA LEU A 615 -26.54 -3.82 12.33
C LEU A 615 -27.58 -4.82 12.85
N ARG A 616 -28.27 -4.53 13.95
CA ARG A 616 -29.38 -5.35 14.45
C ARG A 616 -30.54 -5.41 13.45
N SER A 617 -30.87 -4.28 12.83
CA SER A 617 -31.88 -4.22 11.76
C SER A 617 -31.49 -5.10 10.57
N LEU A 618 -30.23 -5.05 10.12
CA LEU A 618 -29.69 -5.94 9.09
C LEU A 618 -29.75 -7.43 9.48
N LEU A 619 -29.67 -7.72 10.78
CA LEU A 619 -29.77 -9.07 11.32
C LEU A 619 -31.21 -9.54 11.56
N HIS A 620 -32.22 -8.67 11.38
CA HIS A 620 -33.62 -8.88 11.78
C HIS A 620 -33.76 -9.35 13.23
N MET A 621 -32.89 -8.85 14.12
CA MET A 621 -33.10 -9.02 15.54
C MET A 621 -34.23 -8.08 15.95
N GLU A 622 -35.35 -8.62 16.43
CA GLU A 622 -36.43 -7.81 16.98
C GLU A 622 -35.86 -6.87 18.04
N SER A 623 -36.20 -5.59 17.97
CA SER A 623 -35.92 -4.70 19.09
C SER A 623 -36.78 -5.19 20.25
N GLU A 624 -36.20 -5.98 21.15
CA GLU A 624 -36.77 -6.16 22.48
C GLU A 624 -37.05 -4.75 22.99
N LYS A 625 -38.34 -4.42 23.13
CA LYS A 625 -38.77 -3.09 23.58
C LYS A 625 -38.16 -2.89 24.96
N ALA A 626 -37.11 -2.07 25.02
CA ALA A 626 -36.41 -1.70 26.24
C ALA A 626 -37.22 -0.71 27.07
#